data_AF-A0A1H0R196-F1
#
_entry.id   AF-A0A1H0R196-F1
#
_cell.length_a   1.000
_cell.length_b   1.000
_cell.length_c   1.000
_cell.angle_alpha   90.00
_cell.angle_beta   90.00
_cell.angle_gamma   90.00
#
_symmetry.space_group_name_H-M   'P 1'
#
loop_
_entity.id
_entity.type
_entity.pdbx_description
1 polymer ?
#
loop_
_entity_poly.entity_id
_entity_poly.type
_entity_poly.pdbx_seq_one_letter_code
_entity_poly.pdbx_strand_id
1 'polypeptide(L)'
;MLRLMIVSLLVAVFGVAEGFAGESLPWEKKLPYKELTVVYKISGLENGKETLYLRDYGRQRATYRETVTKMMGTTVKDRTIEFVTPDYIYTYDLQAHEGVQGVNPQKYMVEEYEKLSPADKDKVLSNAEKAGVAAGTMVGAKVEENALVILGYDCDKVTVMGGSVSYIMHGTDIVLKSEVAMMGMKMVSEAVSLEEKVTDASVFNHPPGITAVADPDAEQVGRSMAIQSIEVLKDPEKMTMFQEKTGEEGAVKKQMQDAQKQIMEQAGEMLKGIQNMFGE
;
A
#
# COMPACT_ATOMS: atom_id res chain seq x y z
N MET A 1 9.23 -4.96 27.02
CA MET A 1 8.07 -4.55 26.21
C MET A 1 8.61 -4.13 24.85
N LEU A 2 8.73 -5.09 23.96
CA LEU A 2 9.29 -4.93 22.61
C LEU A 2 8.13 -5.28 21.68
N ARG A 3 7.32 -4.29 21.31
CA ARG A 3 6.07 -4.50 20.57
C ARG A 3 6.22 -3.94 19.17
N LEU A 4 6.01 -4.84 18.21
CA LEU A 4 5.62 -4.64 16.82
C LEU A 4 6.34 -3.53 16.06
N MET A 5 7.39 -3.94 15.34
CA MET A 5 7.71 -3.35 14.04
C MET A 5 7.37 -4.37 12.97
N ILE A 6 6.06 -4.60 12.76
CA ILE A 6 5.61 -5.18 11.51
C ILE A 6 5.65 -4.04 10.50
N VAL A 7 6.75 -3.95 9.77
CA VAL A 7 6.82 -3.12 8.57
C VAL A 7 5.97 -3.82 7.51
N SER A 8 4.66 -3.66 7.62
CA SER A 8 3.78 -3.84 6.47
C SER A 8 4.23 -2.77 5.47
N LEU A 9 4.88 -3.21 4.39
CA LEU A 9 5.18 -2.37 3.25
C LEU A 9 3.85 -2.02 2.58
N LEU A 10 3.16 -1.03 3.16
CA LEU A 10 1.92 -0.42 2.72
C LEU A 10 2.23 0.36 1.44
N VAL A 11 2.20 -0.33 0.31
CA VAL A 11 2.08 0.34 -0.99
C VAL A 11 0.59 0.58 -1.21
N ALA A 12 0.05 1.57 -0.50
CA ALA A 12 -1.25 2.15 -0.81
C ALA A 12 -1.09 2.91 -2.14
N VAL A 13 -1.27 2.19 -3.25
CA VAL A 13 -1.33 2.81 -4.58
C VAL A 13 -2.70 3.46 -4.68
N PHE A 14 -2.72 4.80 -4.67
CA PHE A 14 -3.92 5.58 -4.93
C PHE A 14 -4.09 5.68 -6.45
N GLY A 15 -5.17 5.11 -6.98
CA GLY A 15 -5.45 5.10 -8.41
C GLY A 15 -6.66 5.94 -8.75
N VAL A 16 -6.60 6.48 -9.97
CA VAL A 16 -7.63 7.31 -10.57
C VAL A 16 -8.07 6.56 -11.83
N ALA A 17 -9.35 6.22 -11.98
CA ALA A 17 -9.87 5.77 -13.27
C ALA A 17 -9.95 6.90 -14.31
N GLU A 18 -10.45 6.68 -15.53
CA GLU A 18 -10.88 7.77 -16.44
C GLU A 18 -12.41 8.00 -16.37
N GLY A 19 -12.86 9.16 -16.85
CA GLY A 19 -13.97 9.95 -16.29
C GLY A 19 -15.42 9.50 -16.51
N PHE A 20 -16.27 9.97 -15.59
CA PHE A 20 -17.62 10.45 -15.86
C PHE A 20 -17.89 11.71 -15.03
N ALA A 21 -18.54 12.69 -15.65
CA ALA A 21 -18.74 14.04 -15.15
C ALA A 21 -19.53 14.10 -13.83
N GLY A 22 -18.94 14.80 -12.87
CA GLY A 22 -19.35 15.03 -11.50
C GLY A 22 -18.07 15.19 -10.70
N GLU A 23 -17.69 16.42 -10.36
CA GLU A 23 -16.40 16.80 -9.76
C GLU A 23 -16.04 15.88 -8.59
N SER A 24 -15.29 14.82 -8.87
CA SER A 24 -14.71 13.93 -7.88
C SER A 24 -13.22 14.22 -7.89
N LEU A 25 -12.65 14.39 -6.69
CA LEU A 25 -11.22 14.63 -6.56
C LEU A 25 -10.47 13.44 -7.19
N PRO A 26 -9.31 13.65 -7.83
CA PRO A 26 -8.55 12.57 -8.46
C PRO A 26 -8.27 11.38 -7.52
N TRP A 27 -8.07 11.64 -6.22
CA TRP A 27 -7.88 10.60 -5.21
C TRP A 27 -9.19 10.01 -4.64
N GLU A 28 -10.35 10.53 -5.01
CA GLU A 28 -11.67 9.98 -4.62
C GLU A 28 -12.40 9.33 -5.81
N LYS A 29 -11.69 9.08 -6.90
CA LYS A 29 -12.33 8.59 -8.11
C LYS A 29 -12.88 7.18 -7.92
N LYS A 30 -14.13 7.03 -8.37
CA LYS A 30 -14.83 5.75 -8.38
C LYS A 30 -14.21 4.82 -9.41
N LEU A 31 -13.94 3.58 -8.99
CA LEU A 31 -13.60 2.50 -9.90
C LEU A 31 -14.80 2.15 -10.78
N PRO A 32 -14.61 1.60 -11.98
CA PRO A 32 -15.71 1.18 -12.85
C PRO A 32 -16.45 -0.07 -12.32
N TYR A 33 -16.03 -0.63 -11.18
CA TYR A 33 -16.60 -1.82 -10.56
C TYR A 33 -17.34 -1.48 -9.28
N LYS A 34 -18.65 -1.72 -9.23
CA LYS A 34 -19.41 -1.54 -7.97
C LYS A 34 -18.87 -2.46 -6.87
N GLU A 35 -18.58 -3.71 -7.23
CA GLU A 35 -18.00 -4.74 -6.39
C GLU A 35 -17.04 -5.58 -7.24
N LEU A 36 -15.91 -5.99 -6.67
CA LEU A 36 -14.92 -6.83 -7.34
C LEU A 36 -14.22 -7.71 -6.31
N THR A 37 -13.96 -8.96 -6.67
CA THR A 37 -13.06 -9.85 -5.94
C THR A 37 -11.86 -10.16 -6.83
N VAL A 38 -10.65 -9.91 -6.34
CA VAL A 38 -9.40 -10.29 -7.00
C VAL A 38 -8.66 -11.29 -6.11
N VAL A 39 -8.33 -12.46 -6.65
CA VAL A 39 -7.57 -13.49 -5.95
C VAL A 39 -6.17 -13.53 -6.52
N TYR A 40 -5.18 -13.48 -5.63
CA TYR A 40 -3.76 -13.47 -5.95
C TYR A 40 -3.08 -14.74 -5.45
N LYS A 41 -2.08 -15.17 -6.21
CA LYS A 41 -1.07 -16.13 -5.77
C LYS A 41 0.21 -15.37 -5.44
N ILE A 42 0.74 -15.61 -4.24
CA ILE A 42 2.02 -15.08 -3.78
C ILE A 42 3.08 -16.17 -3.88
N SER A 43 4.25 -15.84 -4.43
CA SER A 43 5.37 -16.76 -4.59
C SER A 43 6.73 -16.06 -4.49
N GLY A 44 7.79 -16.84 -4.27
CA GLY A 44 9.16 -16.35 -4.13
C GLY A 44 9.64 -16.44 -2.68
N LEU A 45 9.99 -15.29 -2.09
CA LEU A 45 10.43 -15.19 -0.69
C LEU A 45 9.43 -15.85 0.29
N GLU A 46 8.15 -15.61 0.05
CA GLU A 46 7.05 -16.25 0.74
C GLU A 46 6.08 -16.85 -0.27
N ASN A 47 5.26 -17.81 0.19
CA ASN A 47 4.28 -18.48 -0.66
C ASN A 47 2.91 -18.43 0.00
N GLY A 48 1.87 -18.12 -0.76
CA GLY A 48 0.56 -17.93 -0.18
C GLY A 48 -0.48 -17.46 -1.16
N LYS A 49 -1.53 -16.88 -0.59
CA LYS A 49 -2.64 -16.29 -1.33
C LYS A 49 -2.97 -14.93 -0.71
N GLU A 50 -3.51 -14.07 -1.56
CA GLU A 50 -4.13 -12.83 -1.13
C GLU A 50 -5.48 -12.69 -1.83
N THR A 51 -6.44 -12.05 -1.20
CA THR A 51 -7.73 -11.76 -1.80
C THR A 51 -8.12 -10.33 -1.48
N LEU A 52 -8.28 -9.53 -2.53
CA LEU A 52 -8.80 -8.18 -2.46
C LEU A 52 -10.29 -8.23 -2.75
N TYR A 53 -11.09 -7.74 -1.81
CA TYR A 53 -12.49 -7.42 -2.00
C TYR A 53 -12.64 -5.91 -2.06
N LEU A 54 -13.37 -5.42 -3.05
CA LEU A 54 -13.81 -4.02 -3.08
C LEU A 54 -15.33 -3.97 -3.18
N ARG A 55 -15.89 -2.92 -2.59
CA ARG A 55 -17.29 -2.54 -2.76
C ARG A 55 -17.43 -1.03 -2.78
N ASP A 56 -18.65 -0.57 -3.10
CA ASP A 56 -18.96 0.87 -3.22
C ASP A 56 -17.98 1.59 -4.15
N TYR A 57 -17.76 1.02 -5.34
CA TYR A 57 -16.88 1.59 -6.36
C TYR A 57 -15.44 1.81 -5.89
N GLY A 58 -14.95 0.94 -4.99
CA GLY A 58 -13.59 1.01 -4.46
C GLY A 58 -13.44 1.83 -3.18
N ARG A 59 -14.51 2.48 -2.68
CA ARG A 59 -14.50 3.27 -1.44
C ARG A 59 -14.28 2.45 -0.18
N GLN A 60 -14.59 1.15 -0.23
CA GLN A 60 -14.30 0.21 0.84
C GLN A 60 -13.56 -0.99 0.27
N ARG A 61 -12.46 -1.34 0.92
CA ARG A 61 -11.60 -2.46 0.51
C ARG A 61 -11.30 -3.35 1.70
N ALA A 62 -11.21 -4.63 1.43
CA ALA A 62 -10.78 -5.65 2.38
C ALA A 62 -9.74 -6.55 1.71
N THR A 63 -8.53 -6.57 2.25
CA THR A 63 -7.44 -7.42 1.76
C THR A 63 -7.15 -8.49 2.78
N TYR A 64 -7.34 -9.75 2.39
CA TYR A 64 -7.01 -10.92 3.20
C TYR A 64 -5.74 -11.55 2.67
N ARG A 65 -4.71 -11.67 3.51
CA ARG A 65 -3.43 -12.24 3.11
C ARG A 65 -3.07 -13.40 4.02
N GLU A 66 -2.70 -14.52 3.41
CA GLU A 66 -2.20 -15.69 4.11
C GLU A 66 -0.93 -16.18 3.42
N THR A 67 0.22 -16.05 4.09
CA THR A 67 1.51 -16.47 3.53
C THR A 67 2.28 -17.37 4.49
N VAL A 68 3.23 -18.09 3.90
CA VAL A 68 4.15 -18.96 4.62
C VAL A 68 5.56 -18.67 4.12
N THR A 69 6.42 -18.36 5.07
CA THR A 69 7.84 -18.09 4.85
C THR A 69 8.65 -19.18 5.51
N LYS A 70 9.58 -19.78 4.76
CA LYS A 70 10.50 -20.80 5.27
C LYS A 70 11.90 -20.20 5.34
N MET A 71 12.42 -20.02 6.55
CA MET A 71 13.77 -19.50 6.78
C MET A 71 14.49 -20.41 7.77
N MET A 72 15.67 -20.92 7.39
CA MET A 72 16.56 -21.70 8.26
C MET A 72 15.85 -22.83 9.03
N GLY A 73 15.05 -23.64 8.33
CA GLY A 73 14.29 -24.75 8.93
C GLY A 73 13.06 -24.34 9.75
N THR A 74 12.86 -23.04 9.99
CA THR A 74 11.68 -22.50 10.67
C THR A 74 10.62 -22.11 9.65
N THR A 75 9.36 -22.43 9.96
CA THR A 75 8.20 -22.02 9.16
C THR A 75 7.46 -20.93 9.92
N VAL A 76 7.42 -19.72 9.35
CA VAL A 76 6.63 -18.60 9.85
C VAL A 76 5.37 -18.49 9.00
N LYS A 77 4.21 -18.46 9.65
CA LYS A 77 2.91 -18.25 8.99
C LYS A 77 2.48 -16.83 9.30
N ASP A 78 2.10 -16.08 8.27
CA ASP A 78 1.52 -14.75 8.40
C ASP A 78 0.05 -14.80 7.96
N ARG A 79 -0.82 -14.15 8.73
CA ARG A 79 -2.24 -14.01 8.40
C ARG A 79 -2.70 -12.63 8.78
N THR A 80 -2.97 -11.82 7.77
CA THR A 80 -3.32 -10.43 7.95
C THR A 80 -4.64 -10.09 7.25
N ILE A 81 -5.35 -9.13 7.84
CA ILE A 81 -6.50 -8.50 7.22
C ILE A 81 -6.25 -6.99 7.22
N GLU A 82 -6.43 -6.36 6.07
CA GLU A 82 -6.47 -4.91 5.96
C GLU A 82 -7.87 -4.46 5.54
N PHE A 83 -8.44 -3.50 6.26
CA PHE A 83 -9.69 -2.85 5.88
C PHE A 83 -9.46 -1.37 5.64
N VAL A 84 -9.74 -0.93 4.42
CA VAL A 84 -9.67 0.48 4.04
C VAL A 84 -11.08 1.03 3.92
N THR A 85 -11.33 2.14 4.61
CA THR A 85 -12.56 2.92 4.56
C THR A 85 -12.22 4.38 4.22
N PRO A 86 -13.21 5.24 3.93
CA PRO A 86 -12.94 6.66 3.68
C PRO A 86 -12.22 7.36 4.84
N ASP A 87 -12.47 6.95 6.08
CA ASP A 87 -11.91 7.59 7.27
C ASP A 87 -10.66 6.91 7.82
N TYR A 88 -10.62 5.58 7.79
CA TYR A 88 -9.64 4.78 8.51
C TYR A 88 -9.11 3.62 7.69
N ILE A 89 -7.89 3.23 8.03
CA ILE A 89 -7.24 1.99 7.60
C ILE A 89 -7.07 1.15 8.87
N TYR A 90 -7.59 -0.06 8.85
CA TYR A 90 -7.43 -1.03 9.92
C TYR A 90 -6.53 -2.16 9.44
N THR A 91 -5.57 -2.56 10.27
CA THR A 91 -4.71 -3.71 10.01
C THR A 91 -4.83 -4.68 11.17
N TYR A 92 -5.06 -5.96 10.87
CA TYR A 92 -5.18 -7.02 11.85
C TYR A 92 -4.11 -8.07 11.59
N ASP A 93 -3.38 -8.44 12.63
CA ASP A 93 -2.57 -9.66 12.66
C ASP A 93 -3.38 -10.74 13.38
N LEU A 94 -3.82 -11.75 12.61
CA LEU A 94 -4.64 -12.83 13.12
C LEU A 94 -3.84 -13.89 13.89
N GLN A 95 -2.51 -13.91 13.76
CA GLN A 95 -1.64 -14.79 14.53
C GLN A 95 -1.29 -14.16 15.88
N ALA A 96 -0.98 -12.87 15.89
CA ALA A 96 -0.70 -12.12 17.10
C ALA A 96 -1.98 -11.77 17.89
N HIS A 97 -3.16 -11.84 17.26
CA HIS A 97 -4.43 -11.36 17.80
C HIS A 97 -4.39 -9.86 18.11
N GLU A 98 -3.74 -9.09 17.25
CA GLU A 98 -3.57 -7.66 17.41
C GLU A 98 -4.20 -6.89 16.24
N GLY A 99 -4.68 -5.68 16.53
CA GLY A 99 -5.28 -4.81 15.54
C GLY A 99 -4.82 -3.37 15.74
N VAL A 100 -4.57 -2.68 14.64
CA VAL A 100 -4.17 -1.27 14.60
C VAL A 100 -5.18 -0.50 13.75
N GLN A 101 -5.54 0.69 14.21
CA GLN A 101 -6.36 1.65 13.47
C GLN A 101 -5.52 2.88 13.16
N GLY A 102 -5.25 3.10 11.88
CA GLY A 102 -4.68 4.33 11.35
C GLY A 102 -5.75 5.17 10.64
N VAL A 103 -5.46 6.45 10.46
CA VAL A 103 -6.30 7.33 9.63
C VAL A 103 -6.04 7.07 8.15
N ASN A 104 -7.06 7.18 7.31
CA ASN A 104 -6.86 7.21 5.87
C ASN A 104 -6.36 8.62 5.45
N PRO A 105 -5.15 8.77 4.87
CA PRO A 105 -4.63 10.08 4.46
C PRO A 105 -5.54 10.82 3.48
N GLN A 106 -6.32 10.11 2.66
CA GLN A 106 -7.26 10.73 1.71
C GLN A 106 -8.25 11.66 2.40
N LYS A 107 -8.72 11.30 3.59
CA LYS A 107 -9.59 12.16 4.40
C LYS A 107 -8.97 13.55 4.59
N TYR A 108 -7.72 13.59 4.99
CA TYR A 108 -7.01 14.85 5.20
C TYR A 108 -6.63 15.53 3.90
N MET A 109 -6.41 14.79 2.80
CA MET A 109 -6.18 15.41 1.48
C MET A 109 -7.40 16.20 1.03
N VAL A 110 -8.62 15.68 1.25
CA VAL A 110 -9.86 16.41 0.99
C VAL A 110 -9.95 17.65 1.87
N GLU A 111 -9.69 17.51 3.18
CA GLU A 111 -9.70 18.65 4.12
C GLU A 111 -8.69 19.75 3.73
N GLU A 112 -7.48 19.37 3.34
CA GLU A 112 -6.43 20.32 2.93
C GLU A 112 -6.73 20.95 1.56
N TYR A 113 -7.27 20.18 0.62
CA TYR A 113 -7.73 20.71 -0.67
C TYR A 113 -8.83 21.76 -0.50
N GLU A 114 -9.78 21.53 0.40
CA GLU A 114 -10.89 22.44 0.64
C GLU A 114 -10.46 23.80 1.22
N LYS A 115 -9.29 23.87 1.86
CA LYS A 115 -8.70 25.13 2.37
C LYS A 115 -8.05 25.98 1.28
N LEU A 116 -7.89 25.46 0.07
CA LEU A 116 -7.18 26.15 -1.02
C LEU A 116 -8.02 27.24 -1.66
N SER A 117 -7.33 28.25 -2.21
CA SER A 117 -7.96 29.22 -3.10
C SER A 117 -8.43 28.55 -4.40
N PRO A 118 -9.44 29.09 -5.11
CA PRO A 118 -9.89 28.52 -6.38
C PRO A 118 -8.76 28.29 -7.39
N ALA A 119 -7.83 29.25 -7.51
CA ALA A 119 -6.68 29.12 -8.40
C ALA A 119 -5.70 28.00 -7.99
N ASP A 120 -5.55 27.75 -6.68
CA ASP A 120 -4.74 26.64 -6.19
C ASP A 120 -5.45 25.29 -6.34
N LYS A 121 -6.78 25.26 -6.18
CA LYS A 121 -7.60 24.08 -6.44
C LYS A 121 -7.44 23.63 -7.89
N ASP A 122 -7.59 24.55 -8.85
CA ASP A 122 -7.43 24.25 -10.28
C ASP A 122 -6.03 23.71 -10.61
N LYS A 123 -4.99 24.30 -10.00
CA LYS A 123 -3.60 23.81 -10.14
C LYS A 123 -3.44 22.40 -9.60
N VAL A 124 -3.94 22.14 -8.39
CA VAL A 124 -3.86 20.83 -7.75
C VAL A 124 -4.57 19.78 -8.59
N LEU A 125 -5.77 20.07 -9.08
CA LEU A 125 -6.51 19.15 -9.96
C LEU A 125 -5.73 18.86 -11.24
N SER A 126 -5.27 19.89 -11.96
CA SER A 126 -4.51 19.71 -13.19
C SER A 126 -3.21 18.94 -12.97
N ASN A 127 -2.51 19.19 -11.86
CA ASN A 127 -1.26 18.49 -11.54
C ASN A 127 -1.51 17.07 -11.06
N ALA A 128 -2.60 16.81 -10.35
CA ALA A 128 -2.99 15.46 -9.92
C ALA A 128 -3.40 14.60 -11.12
N GLU A 129 -4.13 15.17 -12.10
CA GLU A 129 -4.42 14.50 -13.37
C GLU A 129 -3.15 14.17 -14.15
N LYS A 130 -2.22 15.13 -14.26
CA LYS A 130 -0.94 14.92 -14.96
C LYS A 130 0.02 13.97 -14.25
N ALA A 131 0.02 13.98 -12.92
CA ALA A 131 0.79 13.03 -12.13
C ALA A 131 0.33 11.59 -12.43
N GLY A 132 -0.93 11.41 -12.83
CA GLY A 132 -1.43 10.18 -13.42
C GLY A 132 -1.46 8.99 -12.44
N VAL A 133 -2.28 8.02 -12.81
CA VAL A 133 -2.74 6.82 -12.07
C VAL A 133 -1.63 5.99 -11.41
N ALA A 134 -0.39 6.15 -11.83
CA ALA A 134 0.74 5.30 -11.46
C ALA A 134 1.91 6.02 -10.76
N ALA A 135 1.95 7.37 -10.75
CA ALA A 135 3.13 8.11 -10.26
C ALA A 135 2.85 9.06 -9.09
N GLY A 136 1.61 9.18 -8.61
CA GLY A 136 1.20 10.13 -7.58
C GLY A 136 1.87 9.97 -6.20
N THR A 137 2.55 8.86 -5.90
CA THR A 137 3.22 8.65 -4.61
C THR A 137 4.64 8.09 -4.68
N MET A 138 5.12 7.70 -5.86
CA MET A 138 6.46 7.10 -6.00
C MET A 138 7.29 7.93 -6.97
N VAL A 139 7.94 8.94 -6.39
CA VAL A 139 8.89 9.81 -7.09
C VAL A 139 9.91 8.94 -7.86
N GLY A 140 9.98 9.12 -9.19
CA GLY A 140 10.89 8.36 -10.05
C GLY A 140 10.31 7.09 -10.69
N ALA A 141 9.00 6.84 -10.58
CA ALA A 141 8.34 5.76 -11.30
C ALA A 141 8.30 6.01 -12.82
N LYS A 142 8.57 4.99 -13.63
CA LYS A 142 8.36 4.98 -15.08
C LYS A 142 7.09 4.20 -15.39
N VAL A 143 6.21 4.81 -16.19
CA VAL A 143 4.94 4.23 -16.61
C VAL A 143 5.00 3.91 -18.10
N GLU A 144 4.62 2.69 -18.45
CA GLU A 144 4.42 2.22 -19.82
C GLU A 144 2.96 1.77 -19.92
N GLU A 145 2.14 2.55 -20.63
CA GLU A 145 0.70 2.27 -20.76
C GLU A 145 0.44 1.02 -21.61
N ASN A 146 -0.60 0.27 -21.25
CA ASN A 146 -1.07 -0.91 -22.00
C ASN A 146 0.07 -1.91 -22.32
N ALA A 147 1.01 -2.06 -21.38
CA ALA A 147 2.22 -2.85 -21.56
C ALA A 147 1.96 -4.35 -21.77
N LEU A 148 0.89 -4.88 -21.17
CA LEU A 148 0.44 -6.26 -21.38
C LEU A 148 -1.02 -6.46 -20.96
N VAL A 149 -1.57 -7.64 -21.26
CA VAL A 149 -2.91 -8.07 -20.86
C VAL A 149 -2.84 -9.16 -19.78
N ILE A 150 -3.50 -8.97 -18.64
CA ILE A 150 -3.66 -9.98 -17.58
C ILE A 150 -5.15 -10.24 -17.37
N LEU A 151 -5.56 -11.51 -17.41
CA LEU A 151 -6.95 -11.93 -17.20
C LEU A 151 -7.97 -11.20 -18.11
N GLY A 152 -7.53 -10.74 -19.29
CA GLY A 152 -8.37 -10.00 -20.23
C GLY A 152 -8.39 -8.48 -20.04
N TYR A 153 -7.60 -7.94 -19.10
CA TYR A 153 -7.50 -6.52 -18.83
C TYR A 153 -6.17 -5.95 -19.29
N ASP A 154 -6.20 -4.84 -20.03
CA ASP A 154 -5.01 -4.06 -20.33
C ASP A 154 -4.39 -3.53 -19.04
N CYS A 155 -3.06 -3.64 -18.93
CA CYS A 155 -2.31 -3.24 -17.75
C CYS A 155 -1.20 -2.27 -18.09
N ASP A 156 -1.10 -1.21 -17.31
CA ASP A 156 0.02 -0.28 -17.32
C ASP A 156 1.15 -0.85 -16.46
N LYS A 157 2.37 -0.81 -16.99
CA LYS A 157 3.56 -1.23 -16.27
C LYS A 157 4.18 -0.04 -15.57
N VAL A 158 4.30 -0.16 -14.26
CA VAL A 158 4.92 0.84 -13.38
C VAL A 158 6.22 0.25 -12.84
N THR A 159 7.34 0.90 -13.15
CA THR A 159 8.67 0.53 -12.64
C THR A 159 9.14 1.58 -11.67
N VAL A 160 9.46 1.20 -10.44
CA VAL A 160 9.94 2.13 -9.40
C VAL A 160 11.43 1.94 -9.12
N MET A 161 12.03 2.90 -8.42
CA MET A 161 13.43 2.79 -7.98
C MET A 161 13.66 1.50 -7.18
N GLY A 162 14.77 0.81 -7.43
CA GLY A 162 15.07 -0.50 -6.84
C GLY A 162 14.66 -1.70 -7.69
N GLY A 163 14.06 -1.49 -8.86
CA GLY A 163 13.77 -2.55 -9.84
C GLY A 163 12.45 -3.30 -9.59
N SER A 164 11.63 -2.85 -8.66
CA SER A 164 10.28 -3.37 -8.47
C SER A 164 9.38 -2.96 -9.64
N VAL A 165 8.57 -3.90 -10.13
CA VAL A 165 7.67 -3.71 -11.26
C VAL A 165 6.27 -4.07 -10.83
N SER A 166 5.29 -3.23 -11.15
CA SER A 166 3.87 -3.53 -10.97
C SER A 166 3.15 -3.38 -12.30
N TYR A 167 2.17 -4.23 -12.55
CA TYR A 167 1.24 -4.17 -13.67
C TYR A 167 -0.13 -3.84 -13.08
N ILE A 168 -0.60 -2.63 -13.35
CA ILE A 168 -1.83 -2.06 -12.80
C ILE A 168 -2.87 -2.10 -13.91
N MET A 169 -4.07 -2.60 -13.63
CA MET A 169 -5.16 -2.58 -14.60
C MET A 169 -5.43 -1.13 -15.04
N HIS A 170 -5.38 -0.91 -16.35
CA HIS A 170 -5.41 0.41 -16.97
C HIS A 170 -6.62 1.22 -16.49
N GLY A 171 -6.37 2.47 -16.10
CA GLY A 171 -7.41 3.32 -15.52
C GLY A 171 -7.97 2.81 -14.20
N THR A 172 -7.16 2.15 -13.36
CA THR A 172 -7.50 1.81 -11.96
C THR A 172 -6.24 1.80 -11.08
N ASP A 173 -6.37 1.58 -9.76
CA ASP A 173 -5.24 1.20 -8.87
C ASP A 173 -5.12 -0.31 -8.65
N ILE A 174 -5.90 -1.12 -9.34
CA ILE A 174 -5.91 -2.55 -9.08
C ILE A 174 -4.65 -3.16 -9.71
N VAL A 175 -3.67 -3.46 -8.87
CA VAL A 175 -2.46 -4.18 -9.27
C VAL A 175 -2.87 -5.61 -9.60
N LEU A 176 -2.61 -6.07 -10.82
CA LEU A 176 -2.85 -7.46 -11.23
C LEU A 176 -1.58 -8.31 -11.16
N LYS A 177 -0.41 -7.69 -11.17
CA LYS A 177 0.85 -8.38 -10.91
C LYS A 177 1.87 -7.43 -10.32
N SER A 178 2.63 -7.88 -9.34
CA SER A 178 3.77 -7.14 -8.83
C SER A 178 4.96 -8.06 -8.61
N GLU A 179 6.13 -7.52 -8.86
CA GLU A 179 7.42 -8.14 -8.65
C GLU A 179 8.25 -7.19 -7.80
N VAL A 180 8.50 -7.58 -6.55
CA VAL A 180 9.30 -6.80 -5.61
C VAL A 180 10.62 -7.51 -5.41
N ALA A 181 11.72 -6.80 -5.67
CA ALA A 181 13.06 -7.29 -5.38
C ALA A 181 13.52 -6.73 -4.02
N MET A 182 13.82 -7.60 -3.07
CA MET A 182 14.34 -7.22 -1.77
C MET A 182 15.56 -8.08 -1.43
N MET A 183 16.72 -7.43 -1.24
CA MET A 183 17.99 -8.08 -0.87
C MET A 183 18.36 -9.29 -1.78
N GLY A 184 18.17 -9.16 -3.09
CA GLY A 184 18.49 -10.22 -4.06
C GLY A 184 17.47 -11.36 -4.13
N MET A 185 16.40 -11.31 -3.33
CA MET A 185 15.26 -12.23 -3.39
C MET A 185 14.08 -11.55 -4.09
N LYS A 186 13.31 -12.33 -4.85
CA LYS A 186 12.14 -11.85 -5.58
C LYS A 186 10.87 -12.34 -4.88
N MET A 187 9.92 -11.44 -4.68
CA MET A 187 8.54 -11.77 -4.32
C MET A 187 7.64 -11.41 -5.50
N VAL A 188 6.74 -12.31 -5.87
CA VAL A 188 5.76 -12.11 -6.94
C VAL A 188 4.37 -12.29 -6.37
N SER A 189 3.52 -11.28 -6.57
CA SER A 189 2.06 -11.41 -6.42
C SER A 189 1.44 -11.36 -7.81
N GLU A 190 0.61 -12.33 -8.16
CA GLU A 190 -0.04 -12.39 -9.47
C GLU A 190 -1.51 -12.76 -9.31
N ALA A 191 -2.39 -11.95 -9.91
CA ALA A 191 -3.82 -12.20 -9.94
C ALA A 191 -4.10 -13.48 -10.74
N VAL A 192 -4.83 -14.40 -10.13
CA VAL A 192 -5.25 -15.67 -10.73
C VAL A 192 -6.75 -15.74 -11.00
N SER A 193 -7.54 -14.88 -10.36
CA SER A 193 -8.96 -14.68 -10.66
C SER A 193 -9.37 -13.24 -10.39
N LEU A 194 -10.33 -12.76 -11.17
CA LEU A 194 -10.97 -11.46 -11.00
C LEU A 194 -12.46 -11.61 -11.36
N GLU A 195 -13.33 -11.29 -10.41
CA GLU A 195 -14.77 -11.53 -10.52
C GLU A 195 -15.58 -10.30 -10.07
N GLU A 196 -16.40 -9.76 -10.98
CA GLU A 196 -17.39 -8.72 -10.70
C GLU A 196 -18.67 -9.34 -10.14
N LYS A 197 -18.63 -9.72 -8.85
CA LYS A 197 -19.77 -10.32 -8.17
C LYS A 197 -20.04 -9.66 -6.83
N VAL A 198 -21.28 -9.79 -6.39
CA VAL A 198 -21.68 -9.37 -5.05
C VAL A 198 -20.86 -10.15 -4.03
N THR A 199 -20.16 -9.42 -3.19
CA THR A 199 -19.33 -9.96 -2.12
C THR A 199 -20.14 -10.04 -0.84
N ASP A 200 -19.95 -11.12 -0.07
CA ASP A 200 -20.61 -11.26 1.23
C ASP A 200 -20.23 -10.07 2.14
N ALA A 201 -21.21 -9.38 2.70
CA ALA A 201 -20.99 -8.22 3.54
C ALA A 201 -20.10 -8.52 4.75
N SER A 202 -20.07 -9.77 5.21
CA SER A 202 -19.26 -10.22 6.35
C SER A 202 -17.76 -10.13 6.12
N VAL A 203 -17.26 -10.10 4.87
CA VAL A 203 -15.82 -9.91 4.60
C VAL A 203 -15.33 -8.50 4.94
N PHE A 204 -16.24 -7.57 5.22
CA PHE A 204 -15.92 -6.21 5.65
C PHE A 204 -16.18 -6.00 7.14
N ASN A 205 -16.47 -7.07 7.90
CA ASN A 205 -16.62 -7.00 9.34
C ASN A 205 -15.26 -7.17 10.03
N HIS A 206 -15.05 -6.39 11.09
CA HIS A 206 -13.92 -6.56 12.00
C HIS A 206 -13.81 -8.02 12.50
N PRO A 207 -12.59 -8.60 12.52
CA PRO A 207 -12.42 -9.98 12.93
C PRO A 207 -12.87 -10.17 14.40
N PRO A 208 -13.63 -11.24 14.70
CA PRO A 208 -14.17 -11.45 16.04
C PRO A 208 -13.05 -11.63 17.06
N GLY A 209 -13.16 -10.93 18.19
CA GLY A 209 -12.23 -11.07 19.32
C GLY A 209 -10.91 -10.29 19.17
N ILE A 210 -10.73 -9.51 18.09
CA ILE A 210 -9.58 -8.61 17.93
C ILE A 210 -10.11 -7.17 17.86
N THR A 211 -9.61 -6.30 18.74
CA THR A 211 -9.96 -4.87 18.73
C THR A 211 -8.82 -4.09 18.12
N ALA A 212 -9.12 -3.24 17.13
CA ALA A 212 -8.12 -2.31 16.62
C ALA A 212 -7.91 -1.16 17.60
N VAL A 213 -6.64 -0.92 17.94
CA VAL A 213 -6.23 0.19 18.81
C VAL A 213 -5.78 1.33 17.94
N ALA A 214 -6.26 2.54 18.23
CA ALA A 214 -5.83 3.74 17.53
C ALA A 214 -4.33 3.98 17.73
N ASP A 215 -3.62 4.21 16.63
CA ASP A 215 -2.20 4.53 16.63
C ASP A 215 -2.02 6.04 16.38
N PRO A 216 -1.66 6.83 17.41
CA PRO A 216 -1.49 8.28 17.27
C PRO A 216 -0.32 8.65 16.36
N ASP A 217 0.71 7.80 16.27
CA ASP A 217 1.85 8.03 15.38
C ASP A 217 1.41 7.82 13.93
N ALA A 218 0.66 6.76 13.65
CA ALA A 218 0.05 6.52 12.34
C ALA A 218 -0.89 7.67 11.93
N GLU A 219 -1.65 8.24 12.88
CA GLU A 219 -2.49 9.41 12.61
C GLU A 219 -1.66 10.63 12.21
N GLN A 220 -0.60 10.94 12.97
CA GLN A 220 0.27 12.07 12.69
C GLN A 220 0.96 11.92 11.32
N VAL A 221 1.44 10.71 11.02
CA VAL A 221 2.06 10.38 9.73
C VAL A 221 1.04 10.54 8.61
N GLY A 222 -0.17 9.99 8.74
CA GLY A 222 -1.22 10.09 7.72
C GLY A 222 -1.62 11.55 7.43
N ARG A 223 -1.74 12.38 8.46
CA ARG A 223 -1.99 13.83 8.29
C ARG A 223 -0.83 14.54 7.60
N SER A 224 0.41 14.24 8.01
CA SER A 224 1.61 14.86 7.43
C SER A 224 1.76 14.50 5.96
N MET A 225 1.49 13.24 5.60
CA MET A 225 1.47 12.78 4.21
C MET A 225 0.44 13.57 3.39
N ALA A 226 -0.79 13.70 3.89
CA ALA A 226 -1.83 14.42 3.18
C ALA A 226 -1.48 15.89 2.89
N ILE A 227 -0.94 16.60 3.89
CA ILE A 227 -0.47 17.99 3.74
C ILE A 227 0.62 18.07 2.67
N GLN A 228 1.64 17.21 2.77
CA GLN A 228 2.75 17.19 1.82
C GLN A 228 2.29 16.85 0.41
N SER A 229 1.37 15.90 0.25
CA SER A 229 0.79 15.55 -1.07
C SER A 229 0.10 16.76 -1.69
N ILE A 230 -0.73 17.48 -0.94
CA ILE A 230 -1.40 18.69 -1.46
C ILE A 230 -0.37 19.79 -1.77
N GLU A 231 0.62 20.02 -0.93
CA GLU A 231 1.68 21.02 -1.19
C GLU A 231 2.47 20.72 -2.47
N VAL A 232 2.82 19.46 -2.68
CA VAL A 232 3.51 19.00 -3.91
C VAL A 232 2.61 19.16 -5.13
N LEU A 233 1.32 18.83 -5.03
CA LEU A 233 0.38 19.01 -6.14
C LEU A 233 0.13 20.49 -6.45
N LYS A 234 0.22 21.39 -5.45
CA LYS A 234 0.15 22.84 -5.68
C LYS A 234 1.37 23.36 -6.45
N ASP A 235 2.53 22.80 -6.17
CA ASP A 235 3.81 23.26 -6.69
C ASP A 235 4.79 22.07 -6.89
N PRO A 236 4.68 21.36 -8.03
CA PRO A 236 5.49 20.16 -8.29
C PRO A 236 7.00 20.41 -8.30
N GLU A 237 7.43 21.66 -8.53
CA GLU A 237 8.84 22.04 -8.48
C GLU A 237 9.40 22.06 -7.05
N LYS A 238 8.55 22.16 -6.02
CA LYS A 238 9.00 21.96 -4.62
C LYS A 238 9.32 20.50 -4.30
N MET A 239 8.89 19.56 -5.15
CA MET A 239 9.26 18.14 -5.02
C MET A 239 10.77 17.95 -5.22
N THR A 240 11.39 18.67 -6.16
CA THR A 240 12.86 18.60 -6.37
C THR A 240 13.63 19.22 -5.21
N MET A 241 13.11 20.28 -4.58
CA MET A 241 13.70 20.83 -3.34
C MET A 241 13.51 19.92 -2.13
N PHE A 242 12.45 19.12 -2.05
CA PHE A 242 12.35 18.06 -1.05
C PHE A 242 13.36 16.95 -1.35
N GLN A 243 13.61 16.58 -2.60
CA GLN A 243 14.65 15.63 -2.98
C GLN A 243 16.08 16.16 -2.74
N GLU A 244 16.32 17.45 -2.96
CA GLU A 244 17.63 18.08 -2.72
C GLU A 244 17.86 18.40 -1.23
N LYS A 245 16.83 18.80 -0.47
CA LYS A 245 16.93 18.98 1.00
C LYS A 245 16.83 17.66 1.79
N THR A 246 16.19 16.63 1.24
CA THR A 246 16.39 15.22 1.66
C THR A 246 17.58 14.57 0.97
N GLY A 247 18.51 15.40 0.48
CA GLY A 247 19.95 15.12 0.56
C GLY A 247 20.43 14.80 1.99
N GLU A 248 19.56 14.85 2.99
CA GLU A 248 19.64 13.87 4.07
C GLU A 248 19.21 12.47 3.59
N GLU A 249 20.18 11.80 2.96
CA GLU A 249 20.51 10.39 3.20
C GLU A 249 20.61 10.04 4.72
N GLY A 250 20.22 10.92 5.63
CA GLY A 250 20.23 10.76 7.07
C GLY A 250 18.90 10.23 7.59
N ALA A 251 17.77 10.89 7.39
CA ALA A 251 16.54 10.55 8.12
C ALA A 251 15.79 9.32 7.55
N VAL A 252 15.61 9.22 6.24
CA VAL A 252 14.97 8.05 5.59
C VAL A 252 15.92 6.85 5.61
N LYS A 253 17.22 7.08 5.41
CA LYS A 253 18.25 6.04 5.56
C LYS A 253 18.40 5.61 7.00
N LYS A 254 18.22 6.49 7.99
CA LYS A 254 18.23 6.15 9.42
C LYS A 254 16.95 5.43 9.82
N GLN A 255 15.77 5.79 9.30
CA GLN A 255 14.57 4.98 9.48
C GLN A 255 14.68 3.60 8.81
N MET A 256 15.21 3.53 7.58
CA MET A 256 15.50 2.26 6.91
C MET A 256 16.63 1.49 7.59
N GLN A 257 17.68 2.15 8.09
CA GLN A 257 18.79 1.53 8.80
C GLN A 257 18.38 1.11 10.20
N ASP A 258 17.49 1.83 10.87
CA ASP A 258 16.94 1.47 12.18
C ASP A 258 15.96 0.32 12.03
N ALA A 259 15.10 0.33 11.00
CA ALA A 259 14.27 -0.81 10.62
C ALA A 259 15.13 -2.02 10.19
N GLN A 260 16.18 -1.80 9.41
CA GLN A 260 17.10 -2.85 8.96
C GLN A 260 17.97 -3.36 10.11
N LYS A 261 18.36 -2.51 11.06
CA LYS A 261 19.10 -2.87 12.27
C LYS A 261 18.21 -3.60 13.24
N GLN A 262 16.94 -3.21 13.38
CA GLN A 262 15.96 -3.98 14.14
C GLN A 262 15.69 -5.34 13.51
N ILE A 263 15.54 -5.43 12.19
CA ILE A 263 15.43 -6.72 11.49
C ILE A 263 16.70 -7.56 11.70
N MET A 264 17.89 -6.95 11.67
CA MET A 264 19.16 -7.64 11.92
C MET A 264 19.33 -8.06 13.39
N GLU A 265 18.86 -7.26 14.34
CA GLU A 265 18.84 -7.58 15.77
C GLU A 265 17.84 -8.70 16.05
N GLN A 266 16.65 -8.66 15.46
CA GLN A 266 15.64 -9.71 15.55
C GLN A 266 16.13 -11.02 14.93
N ALA A 267 16.78 -10.95 13.76
CA ALA A 267 17.42 -12.10 13.13
C ALA A 267 18.62 -12.61 13.96
N GLY A 268 19.40 -11.72 14.57
CA GLY A 268 20.52 -12.05 15.43
C GLY A 268 20.10 -12.69 16.76
N GLU A 269 19.02 -12.22 17.37
CA GLU A 269 18.42 -12.85 18.55
C GLU A 269 17.79 -14.20 18.22
N MET A 270 17.15 -14.32 17.06
CA MET A 270 16.63 -15.59 16.55
C MET A 270 17.78 -16.60 16.32
N LEU A 271 18.90 -16.17 15.73
CA LEU A 271 20.10 -16.99 15.53
C LEU A 271 20.77 -17.40 16.85
N LYS A 272 20.85 -16.49 17.83
CA LYS A 272 21.35 -16.82 19.18
C LYS A 272 20.44 -17.81 19.92
N GLY A 273 19.12 -17.66 19.77
CA GLY A 273 18.15 -18.62 20.30
C GLY A 273 18.32 -20.02 19.71
N ILE A 274 18.60 -20.11 18.41
CA ILE A 274 18.89 -21.38 17.71
C ILE A 274 20.24 -21.95 18.18
N GLN A 275 21.29 -21.14 18.29
CA GLN A 275 22.59 -21.60 18.80
C GLN A 275 22.52 -22.12 20.23
N ASN A 276 21.68 -21.54 21.09
CA ASN A 276 21.47 -22.02 22.46
C ASN A 276 20.56 -23.25 22.54
N MET A 277 19.75 -23.55 21.51
CA MET A 277 18.93 -24.78 21.44
C MET A 277 19.67 -25.98 20.84
N PHE A 278 20.71 -25.74 20.03
CA PHE A 278 21.51 -26.79 19.38
C PHE A 278 22.96 -26.82 19.88
N GLY A 279 23.24 -26.09 20.96
CA GLY A 279 24.55 -25.97 21.62
C GLY A 279 24.56 -26.56 23.02
N GLU A 280 24.12 -27.81 23.17
CA GLU A 280 24.66 -28.82 24.10
C GLU A 280 24.64 -30.19 23.41
#